data_AF-A0A7S1QK15-F1
#
_entry.id   AF-A0A7S1QK15-F1
#
_cell.length_a   1.000
_cell.length_b   1.000
_cell.length_c   1.000
_cell.angle_alpha   90.00
_cell.angle_beta   90.00
_cell.angle_gamma   90.00
#
_symmetry.space_group_name_H-M   'P 1'
#
loop_
_entity.id
_entity.type
_entity.pdbx_description
1 polymer ?
#
loop_
_entity_poly.entity_id
_entity_poly.type
_entity_poly.pdbx_seq_one_letter_code
_entity_poly.pdbx_strand_id
1 'polypeptide(L)'
;MVLLAGLGLLVLTRASAWVLEPAEFREARRRRAQRAVLCAALPYAVLAAALLAWQAEAGALLTSTSGWSTASKLAGPQEARRREVYKGAHDAFARAYEWLECKGENVTNGHPRHLSCASTSSSYEAKLMQSAVLNICRVRVKSPKQLARLKQCFALGEQLGYDSPGPYSESYGFFCRCWAASLGILPGLASFIKLIWIGEFLGVMAAFYVATEPGLSRMEGAMRSEVVAFGLGSGAFLVLKAVFLRPLAAEL
;
A
#
# COMPACT_ATOMS: atom_id res chain seq x y z
N MET A 1 -2.28 50.31 13.96
CA MET A 1 -2.80 50.68 12.62
C MET A 1 -1.74 51.26 11.66
N VAL A 2 -0.45 51.33 12.01
CA VAL A 2 0.60 51.92 11.13
C VAL A 2 1.27 50.88 10.21
N LEU A 3 1.11 49.58 10.47
CA LEU A 3 1.72 48.49 9.67
C LEU A 3 0.98 48.13 8.38
N LEU A 4 -0.27 48.58 8.20
CA LEU A 4 -1.06 48.29 6.98
C LEU A 4 -0.77 49.26 5.83
N ALA A 5 -0.21 50.45 6.11
CA ALA A 5 0.12 51.43 5.07
C ALA A 5 1.42 51.10 4.31
N GLY A 6 2.36 50.38 4.93
CA GLY A 6 3.65 50.02 4.31
C GLY A 6 3.56 48.88 3.28
N LEU A 7 2.63 47.94 3.47
CA LEU A 7 2.41 46.83 2.52
C LEU A 7 1.73 47.30 1.22
N GLY A 8 0.88 48.34 1.28
CA GLY A 8 0.23 48.91 0.10
C GLY A 8 1.21 49.55 -0.89
N LEU A 9 2.23 50.27 -0.40
CA LEU A 9 3.22 50.92 -1.27
C LEU A 9 4.20 49.93 -1.94
N LEU A 10 4.53 48.81 -1.29
CA LEU A 10 5.40 47.78 -1.88
C LEU A 10 4.70 46.97 -2.99
N VAL A 11 3.37 46.82 -2.91
CA VAL A 11 2.58 46.17 -3.98
C VAL A 11 2.39 47.11 -5.18
N LEU A 12 2.18 48.41 -4.94
CA LEU A 12 2.00 49.41 -6.00
C LEU A 12 3.29 49.72 -6.77
N THR A 13 4.45 49.72 -6.11
CA THR A 13 5.75 49.97 -6.78
C THR A 13 6.25 48.76 -7.60
N ARG A 14 5.85 47.54 -7.23
CA ARG A 14 6.10 46.36 -8.09
C ARG A 14 5.19 46.33 -9.30
N ALA A 15 3.93 46.76 -9.19
CA ALA A 15 2.97 46.73 -10.30
C ALA A 15 3.35 47.69 -11.44
N SER A 16 3.91 48.86 -11.14
CA SER A 16 4.33 49.84 -12.15
C SER A 16 5.62 49.47 -12.90
N ALA A 17 6.44 48.57 -12.36
CA ALA A 17 7.63 48.07 -13.06
C ALA A 17 7.30 47.07 -14.21
N TRP A 18 6.09 46.49 -14.23
CA TRP A 18 5.69 45.52 -15.27
C TRP A 18 5.19 46.17 -16.57
N VAL A 19 4.91 47.48 -16.55
CA VAL A 19 4.21 48.17 -17.66
C VAL A 19 5.17 48.58 -18.80
N LEU A 20 6.49 48.63 -18.55
CA LEU A 20 7.49 49.09 -19.52
C LEU A 20 8.46 48.01 -20.02
N GLU A 21 8.29 46.73 -19.64
CA GLU A 21 9.15 45.65 -20.16
C GLU A 21 8.82 45.37 -21.65
N PRO A 22 9.83 45.45 -22.56
CA PRO A 22 9.67 45.10 -23.97
C PRO A 22 9.11 43.68 -24.11
N ALA A 23 8.26 43.46 -25.13
CA ALA A 23 7.60 42.17 -25.35
C ALA A 23 8.60 40.98 -25.42
N GLU A 24 9.78 41.21 -25.98
CA GLU A 24 10.86 40.21 -26.07
C GLU A 24 11.38 39.73 -24.71
N PHE A 25 11.50 40.63 -23.72
CA PHE A 25 11.93 40.27 -22.37
C PHE A 25 10.87 39.45 -21.63
N ARG A 26 9.59 39.72 -21.87
CA ARG A 26 8.48 38.94 -21.31
C ARG A 26 8.47 37.51 -21.85
N GLU A 27 8.72 37.31 -23.14
CA GLU A 27 8.82 35.97 -23.72
C GLU A 27 10.03 35.20 -23.19
N ALA A 28 11.22 35.82 -23.13
CA ALA A 28 12.41 35.18 -22.60
C ALA A 28 12.24 34.74 -21.14
N ARG A 29 11.59 35.57 -20.31
CA ARG A 29 11.30 35.25 -18.90
C ARG A 29 10.26 34.14 -18.77
N ARG A 30 9.21 34.12 -19.62
CA ARG A 30 8.24 33.01 -19.70
C ARG A 30 8.93 31.70 -20.08
N ARG A 31 9.81 31.68 -21.08
CA ARG A 31 10.56 30.48 -21.49
C ARG A 31 11.48 29.96 -20.38
N ARG A 32 12.16 30.86 -19.64
CA ARG A 32 12.99 30.46 -18.49
C ARG A 32 12.15 29.94 -17.32
N ALA A 33 11.03 30.59 -17.00
CA ALA A 33 10.12 30.13 -15.96
C ALA A 33 9.49 28.77 -16.33
N GLN A 34 9.05 28.59 -17.57
CA GLN A 34 8.54 27.30 -18.06
C GLN A 34 9.60 26.21 -18.01
N ARG A 35 10.84 26.48 -18.43
CA ARG A 35 11.93 25.50 -18.33
C ARG A 35 12.25 25.15 -16.88
N ALA A 36 12.28 26.14 -15.97
CA ALA A 36 12.51 25.89 -14.56
C ALA A 36 11.39 25.05 -13.93
N VAL A 37 10.12 25.34 -14.26
CA VAL A 37 8.96 24.56 -13.81
C VAL A 37 8.98 23.15 -14.39
N LEU A 38 9.29 22.99 -15.68
CA LEU A 38 9.41 21.67 -16.32
C LEU A 38 10.54 20.85 -15.70
N CYS A 39 11.73 21.43 -15.52
CA CYS A 39 12.87 20.75 -14.91
C CYS A 39 12.60 20.35 -13.45
N ALA A 40 11.83 21.15 -12.71
CA ALA A 40 11.44 20.81 -11.35
C ALA A 40 10.28 19.81 -11.30
N ALA A 41 9.24 19.96 -12.13
CA ALA A 41 8.04 19.13 -12.08
C ALA A 41 8.22 17.73 -12.66
N LEU A 42 9.07 17.57 -13.67
CA LEU A 42 9.30 16.28 -14.34
C LEU A 42 9.79 15.18 -13.39
N PRO A 43 10.82 15.37 -12.52
CA PRO A 43 11.23 14.33 -11.58
C PRO A 43 10.13 13.97 -10.56
N TYR A 44 9.33 14.94 -10.10
CA TYR A 44 8.20 14.65 -9.21
C TYR A 44 7.10 13.86 -9.92
N ALA A 45 6.81 14.18 -11.19
CA ALA A 45 5.83 13.44 -11.98
C ALA A 45 6.28 11.99 -12.23
N VAL A 46 7.57 11.78 -12.54
CA VAL A 46 8.15 10.44 -12.69
C VAL A 46 8.10 9.66 -11.37
N LEU A 47 8.48 10.28 -10.26
CA LEU A 47 8.42 9.65 -8.94
C LEU A 47 6.99 9.28 -8.56
N ALA A 48 6.03 10.19 -8.78
CA ALA A 48 4.62 9.92 -8.54
C ALA A 48 4.10 8.76 -9.40
N ALA A 49 4.46 8.73 -10.69
CA ALA A 49 4.09 7.63 -11.58
C ALA A 49 4.69 6.28 -11.11
N ALA A 50 5.95 6.28 -10.66
CA ALA A 50 6.61 5.08 -10.13
C ALA A 50 5.94 4.58 -8.84
N LEU A 51 5.62 5.49 -7.91
CA LEU A 51 4.90 5.16 -6.67
C LEU A 51 3.50 4.60 -6.96
N LEU A 52 2.77 5.20 -7.90
CA LEU A 52 1.44 4.73 -8.32
C LEU A 52 1.50 3.35 -8.97
N ALA A 53 2.51 3.08 -9.81
CA ALA A 53 2.73 1.77 -10.42
C ALA A 53 3.04 0.71 -9.35
N TRP A 54 3.95 1.02 -8.43
CA TRP A 54 4.29 0.14 -7.31
C TRP A 54 3.07 -0.20 -6.44
N GLN A 55 2.28 0.81 -6.07
CA GLN A 55 1.06 0.61 -5.28
C GLN A 55 0.00 -0.22 -6.03
N ALA A 56 -0.10 -0.07 -7.35
CA ALA A 56 -1.01 -0.88 -8.16
C ALA A 56 -0.59 -2.35 -8.18
N GLU A 57 0.70 -2.63 -8.36
CA GLU A 57 1.26 -3.98 -8.31
C GLU A 57 1.11 -4.61 -6.92
N ALA A 58 1.45 -3.86 -5.86
CA ALA A 58 1.24 -4.29 -4.48
C ALA A 58 -0.23 -4.61 -4.22
N GLY A 59 -1.15 -3.77 -4.70
CA GLY A 59 -2.58 -4.00 -4.61
C GLY A 59 -3.01 -5.30 -5.30
N ALA A 60 -2.51 -5.58 -6.51
CA ALA A 60 -2.79 -6.79 -7.25
C ALA A 60 -2.28 -8.05 -6.53
N LEU A 61 -1.06 -8.01 -6.00
CA LEU A 61 -0.47 -9.08 -5.21
C LEU A 61 -1.27 -9.36 -3.93
N LEU A 62 -1.68 -8.31 -3.20
CA LEU A 62 -2.49 -8.44 -2.00
C LEU A 62 -3.87 -9.04 -2.31
N THR A 63 -4.50 -8.65 -3.43
CA THR A 63 -5.78 -9.24 -3.84
C THR A 63 -5.63 -10.71 -4.23
N SER A 64 -4.59 -11.06 -5.01
CA SER A 64 -4.32 -12.44 -5.42
C SER A 64 -4.05 -13.35 -4.21
N THR A 65 -3.19 -12.91 -3.30
CA THR A 65 -2.85 -13.66 -2.08
C THR A 65 -4.03 -13.79 -1.12
N SER A 66 -4.91 -12.78 -1.03
CA SER A 66 -6.13 -12.90 -0.22
C SER A 66 -7.09 -14.00 -0.71
N GLY A 67 -7.10 -14.26 -2.02
CA GLY A 67 -7.89 -15.32 -2.66
C GLY A 67 -7.39 -16.73 -2.39
N TRP A 68 -6.13 -16.90 -1.95
CA TRP A 68 -5.56 -18.21 -1.64
C TRP A 68 -6.26 -18.93 -0.48
N SER A 69 -6.98 -18.16 0.34
CA SER A 69 -7.73 -18.61 1.52
C SER A 69 -9.12 -19.17 1.21
N THR A 70 -9.63 -18.94 0.00
CA THR A 70 -10.97 -19.35 -0.45
C THR A 70 -10.93 -20.28 -1.64
N ALA A 71 -9.82 -20.28 -2.39
CA ALA A 71 -9.68 -21.08 -3.58
C ALA A 71 -9.17 -22.49 -3.24
N SER A 72 -10.12 -23.35 -2.85
CA SER A 72 -9.93 -24.82 -2.81
C SER A 72 -9.67 -25.42 -4.21
N LYS A 73 -9.78 -24.61 -5.26
CA LYS A 73 -9.64 -24.99 -6.68
C LYS A 73 -8.56 -24.18 -7.43
N LEU A 74 -7.54 -23.65 -6.75
CA LEU A 74 -6.37 -23.16 -7.49
C LEU A 74 -5.79 -24.36 -8.25
N ALA A 75 -5.68 -24.23 -9.56
CA ALA A 75 -5.09 -25.23 -10.43
C ALA A 75 -3.91 -24.61 -11.20
N GLY A 76 -2.95 -25.45 -11.59
CA GLY A 76 -1.85 -25.03 -12.45
C GLY A 76 -0.88 -24.03 -11.79
N PRO A 77 -0.44 -22.98 -12.51
CA PRO A 77 0.64 -22.09 -12.06
C PRO A 77 0.37 -21.37 -10.72
N GLN A 78 -0.89 -21.02 -10.46
CA GLN A 78 -1.25 -20.32 -9.23
C GLN A 78 -1.15 -21.21 -7.99
N GLU A 79 -1.43 -22.50 -8.14
CA GLU A 79 -1.27 -23.47 -7.05
C GLU A 79 0.21 -23.70 -6.72
N ALA A 80 1.06 -23.82 -7.76
CA ALA A 80 2.50 -23.94 -7.60
C ALA A 80 3.08 -22.72 -6.86
N ARG A 81 2.67 -21.50 -7.26
CA ARG A 81 3.08 -20.27 -6.57
C ARG A 81 2.58 -20.23 -5.12
N ARG A 82 1.34 -20.66 -4.84
CA ARG A 82 0.83 -20.75 -3.46
C ARG A 82 1.69 -21.69 -2.62
N ARG A 83 2.02 -22.87 -3.15
CA ARG A 83 2.86 -23.87 -2.47
C ARG A 83 4.27 -23.34 -2.21
N GLU A 84 4.88 -22.67 -3.18
CA GLU A 84 6.20 -22.07 -3.04
C GLU A 84 6.24 -20.98 -1.97
N VAL A 85 5.26 -20.06 -1.99
CA VAL A 85 5.18 -18.99 -0.98
C VAL A 85 4.87 -19.54 0.40
N TYR A 86 4.01 -20.56 0.49
CA TYR A 86 3.78 -21.27 1.75
C TYR A 86 5.07 -21.88 2.30
N LYS A 87 5.81 -22.61 1.45
CA LYS A 87 7.07 -23.26 1.82
C LYS A 87 8.09 -22.24 2.32
N GLY A 88 8.32 -21.18 1.55
CA GLY A 88 9.26 -20.12 1.92
C GLY A 88 8.86 -19.40 3.21
N ALA A 89 7.56 -19.12 3.41
CA ALA A 89 7.06 -18.50 4.62
C ALA A 89 7.18 -19.42 5.84
N HIS A 90 6.86 -20.70 5.68
CA HIS A 90 7.00 -21.71 6.73
C HIS A 90 8.47 -21.86 7.14
N ASP A 91 9.37 -22.06 6.20
CA ASP A 91 10.79 -22.27 6.48
C ASP A 91 11.46 -21.01 7.07
N ALA A 92 11.01 -19.81 6.68
CA ALA A 92 11.43 -18.57 7.32
C ALA A 92 10.92 -18.46 8.77
N PHE A 93 9.64 -18.80 9.00
CA PHE A 93 9.05 -18.79 10.33
C PHE A 93 9.70 -19.81 11.26
N ALA A 94 9.90 -21.05 10.79
CA ALA A 94 10.53 -22.12 11.56
C ALA A 94 11.96 -21.75 11.95
N ARG A 95 12.76 -21.21 11.01
CA ARG A 95 14.10 -20.70 11.31
C ARG A 95 14.08 -19.58 12.33
N ALA A 96 13.16 -18.62 12.21
CA ALA A 96 13.03 -17.54 13.19
C ALA A 96 12.60 -18.08 14.57
N TYR A 97 11.69 -19.05 14.61
CA TYR A 97 11.22 -19.68 15.83
C TYR A 97 12.35 -20.41 16.57
N GLU A 98 13.17 -21.17 15.85
CA GLU A 98 14.34 -21.88 16.39
C GLU A 98 15.44 -20.91 16.82
N TRP A 99 15.78 -19.94 15.96
CA TRP A 99 16.84 -18.97 16.23
C TRP A 99 16.55 -18.07 17.44
N LEU A 100 15.28 -17.74 17.66
CA LEU A 100 14.81 -16.98 18.83
C LEU A 100 14.54 -17.89 20.06
N GLU A 101 14.80 -19.19 19.96
CA GLU A 101 14.56 -20.19 21.00
C GLU A 101 13.13 -20.11 21.57
N CYS A 102 12.15 -19.93 20.69
CA CYS A 102 10.76 -19.80 21.09
C CYS A 102 10.14 -21.15 21.48
N LYS A 103 9.21 -21.11 22.43
CA LYS A 103 8.47 -22.26 22.97
C LYS A 103 7.00 -21.91 23.17
N GLY A 104 6.13 -22.89 22.97
CA GLY A 104 4.72 -22.78 23.31
C GLY A 104 4.49 -22.93 24.81
N GLU A 105 3.83 -21.96 25.43
CA GLU A 105 3.33 -22.02 26.79
C GLU A 105 1.81 -22.15 26.81
N ASN A 106 1.28 -22.75 27.88
CA ASN A 106 -0.16 -22.90 28.12
C ASN A 106 -0.90 -23.62 26.97
N VAL A 107 -0.59 -24.90 26.77
CA VAL A 107 -1.27 -25.76 25.79
C VAL A 107 -2.70 -26.04 26.26
N THR A 108 -3.69 -25.57 25.50
CA THR A 108 -5.11 -25.91 25.73
C THR A 108 -5.64 -26.62 24.49
N ASN A 109 -6.22 -27.81 24.66
CA ASN A 109 -6.72 -28.65 23.55
C ASN A 109 -5.65 -28.96 22.48
N GLY A 110 -4.43 -29.30 22.91
CA GLY A 110 -3.33 -29.65 22.00
C GLY A 110 -2.75 -28.47 21.20
N HIS A 111 -3.10 -27.23 21.55
CA HIS A 111 -2.54 -26.07 20.88
C HIS A 111 -1.97 -25.03 21.88
N PRO A 112 -0.71 -24.57 21.69
CA PRO A 112 -0.09 -23.60 22.59
C PRO A 112 -0.78 -22.24 22.49
N ARG A 113 -1.14 -21.61 23.61
CA ARG A 113 -1.83 -20.30 23.61
C ARG A 113 -0.88 -19.12 23.66
N HIS A 114 0.26 -19.29 24.32
CA HIS A 114 1.25 -18.25 24.50
C HIS A 114 2.56 -18.67 23.85
N LEU A 115 3.22 -17.73 23.19
CA LEU A 115 4.59 -17.90 22.74
C LEU A 115 5.51 -17.23 23.75
N SER A 116 6.58 -17.91 24.14
CA SER A 116 7.63 -17.37 24.99
C SER A 116 8.96 -17.65 24.32
N CYS A 117 9.80 -16.65 24.16
CA CYS A 117 11.12 -16.78 23.54
C CYS A 117 12.19 -16.51 24.58
N ALA A 118 13.37 -17.13 24.45
CA ALA A 118 14.38 -17.11 25.51
C ALA A 118 14.76 -15.68 25.93
N SER A 119 14.70 -15.43 27.24
CA SER A 119 14.93 -14.10 27.84
C SER A 119 16.38 -13.62 27.73
N THR A 120 17.32 -14.54 27.55
CA THR A 120 18.73 -14.28 27.25
C THR A 120 18.91 -13.62 25.88
N SER A 121 17.97 -13.82 24.96
CA SER A 121 17.84 -13.01 23.75
C SER A 121 16.96 -11.78 24.07
N SER A 122 17.54 -10.77 24.71
CA SER A 122 16.90 -9.44 24.81
C SER A 122 16.80 -8.74 23.45
N SER A 123 16.81 -9.49 22.34
CA SER A 123 16.70 -8.99 21.00
C SER A 123 15.30 -8.43 20.81
N TYR A 124 15.21 -7.26 20.17
CA TYR A 124 13.94 -6.66 19.80
C TYR A 124 13.12 -7.61 18.92
N GLU A 125 13.78 -8.51 18.19
CA GLU A 125 13.18 -9.52 17.32
C GLU A 125 12.41 -10.60 18.08
N ALA A 126 12.93 -11.10 19.21
CA ALA A 126 12.21 -12.04 20.08
C ALA A 126 10.90 -11.46 20.60
N LYS A 127 10.96 -10.20 21.09
CA LYS A 127 9.78 -9.47 21.58
C LYS A 127 8.80 -9.16 20.46
N LEU A 128 9.29 -8.83 19.26
CA LEU A 128 8.44 -8.57 18.10
C LEU A 128 7.70 -9.84 17.68
N MET A 129 8.40 -10.98 17.60
CA MET A 129 7.80 -12.28 17.27
C MET A 129 6.73 -12.66 18.29
N GLN A 130 7.04 -12.55 19.59
CA GLN A 130 6.09 -12.81 20.66
C GLN A 130 4.85 -11.90 20.57
N SER A 131 5.06 -10.59 20.39
CA SER A 131 3.97 -9.63 20.23
C SER A 131 3.12 -9.90 18.99
N ALA A 132 3.75 -10.22 17.85
CA ALA A 132 3.05 -10.53 16.61
C ALA A 132 2.19 -11.79 16.79
N VAL A 133 2.73 -12.86 17.38
CA VAL A 133 1.97 -14.10 17.60
C VAL A 133 0.80 -13.88 18.56
N LEU A 134 1.00 -13.13 19.65
CA LEU A 134 -0.03 -12.89 20.66
C LEU A 134 -1.13 -11.94 20.18
N ASN A 135 -0.78 -10.88 19.44
CA ASN A 135 -1.72 -9.82 19.05
C ASN A 135 -2.35 -10.07 17.68
N ILE A 136 -1.59 -10.63 16.74
CA ILE A 136 -2.02 -10.76 15.34
C ILE A 136 -2.50 -12.19 15.08
N CYS A 137 -1.72 -13.20 15.48
CA CYS A 137 -2.00 -14.60 15.14
C CYS A 137 -3.04 -15.28 16.04
N ARG A 138 -3.61 -14.56 17.01
CA ARG A 138 -4.62 -15.12 17.91
C ARG A 138 -5.91 -15.40 17.16
N VAL A 139 -6.15 -16.69 16.88
CA VAL A 139 -7.40 -17.14 16.26
C VAL A 139 -8.56 -16.78 17.18
N ARG A 140 -9.42 -15.87 16.72
CA ARG A 140 -10.72 -15.65 17.37
C ARG A 140 -11.58 -16.82 16.93
N VAL A 141 -11.56 -17.91 17.71
CA VAL A 141 -12.25 -19.20 17.44
C VAL A 141 -13.73 -19.03 17.04
N LYS A 142 -14.32 -17.88 17.37
CA LYS A 142 -15.68 -17.48 16.98
C LYS A 142 -15.87 -17.19 15.47
N SER A 143 -14.82 -17.04 14.66
CA SER A 143 -14.96 -16.75 13.23
C SER A 143 -14.88 -18.03 12.38
N PRO A 144 -15.98 -18.49 11.75
CA PRO A 144 -15.97 -19.71 10.93
C PRO A 144 -15.02 -19.60 9.73
N LYS A 145 -14.85 -18.39 9.18
CA LYS A 145 -13.89 -18.12 8.09
C LYS A 145 -12.44 -18.31 8.55
N GLN A 146 -12.08 -17.87 9.75
CA GLN A 146 -10.73 -18.09 10.27
C GLN A 146 -10.45 -19.56 10.54
N LEU A 147 -11.43 -20.29 11.08
CA LEU A 147 -11.31 -21.73 11.31
C LEU A 147 -11.11 -22.51 10.01
N ALA A 148 -11.86 -22.16 8.96
CA ALA A 148 -11.70 -22.77 7.64
C ALA A 148 -10.30 -22.55 7.06
N ARG A 149 -9.76 -21.32 7.17
CA ARG A 149 -8.39 -20.99 6.72
C ARG A 149 -7.32 -21.74 7.51
N LEU A 150 -7.53 -21.88 8.81
CA LEU A 150 -6.63 -22.66 9.66
C LEU A 150 -6.58 -24.13 9.22
N LYS A 151 -7.74 -24.75 8.99
CA LYS A 151 -7.84 -26.12 8.47
C LYS A 151 -7.16 -26.28 7.11
N GLN A 152 -7.33 -25.31 6.21
CA GLN A 152 -6.65 -25.31 4.92
C GLN A 152 -5.13 -25.19 5.04
N CYS A 153 -4.64 -24.39 5.99
CA CYS A 153 -3.20 -24.29 6.24
C CYS A 153 -2.63 -25.63 6.68
N PHE A 154 -3.34 -26.33 7.58
CA PHE A 154 -2.95 -27.67 8.01
C PHE A 154 -2.95 -28.64 6.82
N ALA A 155 -4.07 -28.76 6.12
CA ALA A 155 -4.16 -29.64 4.95
C ALA A 155 -3.09 -29.35 3.87
N LEU A 156 -2.73 -28.08 3.65
CA LEU A 156 -1.68 -27.71 2.71
C LEU A 156 -0.29 -28.12 3.20
N GLY A 157 0.00 -27.99 4.50
CA GLY A 157 1.28 -28.44 5.05
C GLY A 157 1.38 -29.97 5.06
N GLU A 158 0.29 -30.69 5.37
CA GLU A 158 0.23 -32.15 5.26
C GLU A 158 0.56 -32.60 3.82
N GLN A 159 -0.06 -31.97 2.82
CA GLN A 159 0.24 -32.22 1.40
C GLN A 159 1.69 -31.93 0.99
N LEU A 160 2.37 -31.05 1.72
CA LEU A 160 3.76 -30.67 1.48
C LEU A 160 4.75 -31.48 2.34
N GLY A 161 4.27 -32.42 3.15
CA GLY A 161 5.10 -33.27 4.01
C GLY A 161 5.56 -32.57 5.29
N TYR A 162 4.89 -31.50 5.72
CA TYR A 162 5.10 -30.87 7.03
C TYR A 162 4.35 -31.61 8.16
N ASP A 163 3.92 -32.86 7.92
CA ASP A 163 3.29 -33.74 8.91
C ASP A 163 4.19 -33.91 10.13
N SER A 164 3.65 -33.65 11.32
CA SER A 164 4.42 -33.71 12.57
C SER A 164 4.05 -34.93 13.40
N PRO A 165 4.97 -35.90 13.55
CA PRO A 165 5.20 -36.58 14.81
C PRO A 165 6.53 -36.07 15.42
N GLY A 166 6.49 -34.98 16.19
CA GLY A 166 7.68 -34.46 16.89
C GLY A 166 7.56 -33.05 17.50
N PRO A 167 8.61 -32.57 18.20
CA PRO A 167 8.65 -31.25 18.85
C PRO A 167 8.51 -30.06 17.88
N TYR A 168 8.58 -30.30 16.57
CA TYR A 168 8.23 -29.36 15.50
C TYR A 168 6.72 -29.05 15.38
N SER A 169 5.85 -29.74 16.14
CA SER A 169 4.39 -29.52 16.14
C SER A 169 3.96 -28.14 16.64
N GLU A 170 4.71 -27.50 17.54
CA GLU A 170 4.31 -26.22 18.13
C GLU A 170 4.53 -25.04 17.17
N SER A 171 5.70 -24.99 16.53
CA SER A 171 6.05 -23.95 15.56
C SER A 171 5.09 -23.99 14.37
N TYR A 172 4.77 -25.19 13.89
CA TYR A 172 3.80 -25.41 12.83
C TYR A 172 2.39 -24.93 13.22
N GLY A 173 1.96 -25.22 14.45
CA GLY A 173 0.70 -24.73 15.00
C GLY A 173 0.63 -23.20 15.07
N PHE A 174 1.70 -22.53 15.51
CA PHE A 174 1.77 -21.07 15.52
C PHE A 174 1.82 -20.48 14.11
N PHE A 175 2.60 -21.07 13.21
CA PHE A 175 2.68 -20.67 11.81
C PHE A 175 1.30 -20.69 11.17
N CYS A 176 0.56 -21.79 11.29
CA CYS A 176 -0.73 -21.89 10.62
C CYS A 176 -1.79 -20.92 11.16
N ARG A 177 -1.71 -20.57 12.44
CA ARG A 177 -2.53 -19.50 13.03
C ARG A 177 -2.16 -18.13 12.49
N CYS A 178 -0.87 -17.84 12.39
CA CYS A 178 -0.37 -16.60 11.80
C CYS A 178 -0.74 -16.49 10.33
N TRP A 179 -0.56 -17.55 9.56
CA TRP A 179 -0.94 -17.63 8.16
C TRP A 179 -2.44 -17.34 7.97
N ALA A 180 -3.30 -18.01 8.74
CA ALA A 180 -4.75 -17.80 8.70
C ALA A 180 -5.16 -16.37 9.09
N ALA A 181 -4.48 -15.78 10.08
CA ALA A 181 -4.70 -14.40 10.53
C ALA A 181 -4.26 -13.38 9.47
N SER A 182 -3.06 -13.55 8.90
CA SER A 182 -2.53 -12.72 7.82
C SER A 182 -3.48 -12.68 6.64
N LEU A 183 -3.97 -13.85 6.18
CA LEU A 183 -4.98 -13.95 5.12
C LEU A 183 -6.30 -13.24 5.47
N GLY A 184 -6.60 -13.04 6.75
CA GLY A 184 -7.74 -12.24 7.20
C GLY A 184 -7.51 -10.73 7.22
N ILE A 185 -6.26 -10.30 7.38
CA ILE A 185 -5.88 -8.89 7.41
C ILE A 185 -5.66 -8.35 6.00
N LEU A 186 -5.14 -9.18 5.07
CA LEU A 186 -4.84 -8.77 3.69
C LEU A 186 -6.01 -8.05 2.98
N PRO A 187 -7.29 -8.49 3.05
CA PRO A 187 -8.41 -7.76 2.46
C PRO A 187 -8.62 -6.36 3.07
N GLY A 188 -8.41 -6.24 4.39
CA GLY A 188 -8.49 -4.98 5.11
C GLY A 188 -7.35 -4.04 4.70
N LEU A 189 -6.13 -4.56 4.62
CA LEU A 189 -4.96 -3.82 4.15
C LEU A 189 -5.11 -3.39 2.69
N ALA A 190 -5.61 -4.27 1.83
CA ALA A 190 -5.91 -3.95 0.43
C ALA A 190 -6.97 -2.86 0.29
N SER A 191 -7.96 -2.82 1.20
CA SER A 191 -8.94 -1.74 1.26
C SER A 191 -8.33 -0.44 1.78
N PHE A 192 -7.45 -0.52 2.78
CA PHE A 192 -6.75 0.64 3.33
C PHE A 192 -5.80 1.29 2.31
N ILE A 193 -5.05 0.48 1.55
CA ILE A 193 -4.19 0.98 0.47
C ILE A 193 -5.01 1.70 -0.61
N LYS A 194 -6.23 1.21 -0.93
CA LYS A 194 -7.12 1.94 -1.84
C LYS A 194 -7.50 3.32 -1.30
N LEU A 195 -7.73 3.46 0.01
CA LEU A 195 -8.04 4.75 0.63
C LEU A 195 -6.85 5.70 0.57
N ILE A 196 -5.64 5.21 0.86
CA ILE A 196 -4.41 6.00 0.72
C ILE A 196 -4.26 6.47 -0.73
N TRP A 197 -4.47 5.57 -1.69
CA TRP A 197 -4.39 5.88 -3.12
C TRP A 197 -5.37 6.98 -3.53
N ILE A 198 -6.62 6.92 -3.07
CA ILE A 198 -7.61 7.99 -3.31
C ILE A 198 -7.14 9.32 -2.68
N GLY A 199 -6.59 9.28 -1.47
CA GLY A 199 -6.06 10.46 -0.78
C GLY A 199 -4.88 11.10 -1.52
N GLU A 200 -3.92 10.29 -1.96
CA GLU A 200 -2.78 10.74 -2.76
C GLU A 200 -3.24 11.31 -4.11
N PHE A 201 -4.19 10.65 -4.76
CA PHE A 201 -4.76 11.14 -6.01
C PHE A 201 -5.44 12.51 -5.86
N LEU A 202 -6.25 12.69 -4.82
CA LEU A 202 -6.85 13.98 -4.49
C LEU A 202 -5.78 15.03 -4.18
N GLY A 203 -4.70 14.66 -3.48
CA GLY A 203 -3.56 15.53 -3.21
C GLY A 203 -2.87 16.01 -4.48
N VAL A 204 -2.62 15.10 -5.44
CA VAL A 204 -2.05 15.43 -6.75
C VAL A 204 -2.98 16.37 -7.52
N MET A 205 -4.29 16.08 -7.55
CA MET A 205 -5.27 16.96 -8.21
C MET A 205 -5.33 18.35 -7.57
N ALA A 206 -5.28 18.44 -6.24
CA ALA A 206 -5.22 19.71 -5.53
C ALA A 206 -3.94 20.49 -5.85
N ALA A 207 -2.78 19.82 -5.90
CA ALA A 207 -1.52 20.46 -6.28
C ALA A 207 -1.55 20.96 -7.73
N PHE A 208 -2.10 20.17 -8.66
CA PHE A 208 -2.32 20.61 -10.05
C PHE A 208 -3.25 21.81 -10.12
N TYR A 209 -4.35 21.81 -9.37
CA TYR A 209 -5.27 22.94 -9.30
C TYR A 209 -4.54 24.22 -8.84
N VAL A 210 -3.83 24.17 -7.71
CA VAL A 210 -3.09 25.32 -7.17
C VAL A 210 -1.98 25.79 -8.12
N ALA A 211 -1.29 24.87 -8.79
CA ALA A 211 -0.23 25.21 -9.75
C ALA A 211 -0.78 25.84 -11.03
N THR A 212 -1.97 25.42 -11.47
CA THR A 212 -2.59 25.88 -12.72
C THR A 212 -3.46 27.12 -12.52
N GLU A 213 -4.01 27.36 -11.33
CA GLU A 213 -4.89 28.50 -11.00
C GLU A 213 -4.35 29.87 -11.47
N PRO A 214 -3.06 30.22 -11.26
CA PRO A 214 -2.51 31.51 -11.68
C PRO A 214 -2.45 31.66 -13.22
N GLY A 215 -2.29 30.55 -13.94
CA GLY A 215 -2.31 30.51 -15.40
C GLY A 215 -3.73 30.46 -15.97
N LEU A 216 -4.62 29.70 -15.32
CA LEU A 216 -6.03 29.53 -15.70
C LEU A 216 -6.79 30.85 -15.66
N SER A 217 -6.52 31.72 -14.67
CA SER A 217 -7.14 33.06 -14.60
C SER A 217 -6.76 33.99 -15.75
N ARG A 218 -5.66 33.68 -16.47
CA ARG A 218 -5.14 34.47 -17.59
C ARG A 218 -5.38 33.81 -18.96
N MET A 219 -5.90 32.59 -18.98
CA MET A 219 -6.23 31.86 -20.20
C MET A 219 -7.60 32.28 -20.74
N GLU A 220 -7.72 32.27 -22.05
CA GLU A 220 -8.99 32.49 -22.75
C GLU A 220 -9.99 31.38 -22.40
N GLY A 221 -11.29 31.69 -22.38
CA GLY A 221 -12.33 30.80 -21.84
C GLY A 221 -12.33 29.39 -22.45
N ALA A 222 -12.01 29.27 -23.75
CA ALA A 222 -11.93 27.99 -24.46
C ALA A 222 -10.76 27.11 -23.99
N MET A 223 -9.56 27.66 -23.80
CA MET A 223 -8.42 26.89 -23.25
C MET A 223 -8.67 26.47 -21.80
N ARG A 224 -9.39 27.31 -21.06
CA ARG A 224 -9.74 27.02 -19.66
C ARG A 224 -10.67 25.81 -19.55
N SER A 225 -11.66 25.70 -20.44
CA SER A 225 -12.57 24.55 -20.45
C SER A 225 -11.88 23.27 -20.91
N GLU A 226 -10.93 23.34 -21.84
CA GLU A 226 -10.15 22.16 -22.29
C GLU A 226 -9.29 21.57 -21.16
N VAL A 227 -8.59 22.39 -20.39
CA VAL A 227 -7.76 21.93 -19.26
C VAL A 227 -8.63 21.29 -18.17
N VAL A 228 -9.78 21.90 -17.86
CA VAL A 228 -10.74 21.35 -16.89
C VAL A 228 -11.34 20.04 -17.41
N ALA A 229 -11.73 19.97 -18.68
CA ALA A 229 -12.26 18.76 -19.30
C ALA A 229 -11.22 17.63 -19.30
N PHE A 230 -9.94 17.94 -19.57
CA PHE A 230 -8.86 16.95 -19.51
C PHE A 230 -8.64 16.45 -18.07
N GLY A 231 -8.64 17.34 -17.08
CA GLY A 231 -8.53 16.97 -15.67
C GLY A 231 -9.69 16.09 -15.21
N LEU A 232 -10.93 16.48 -15.54
CA LEU A 232 -12.13 15.70 -15.23
C LEU A 232 -12.14 14.36 -15.96
N GLY A 233 -11.77 14.32 -17.24
CA GLY A 233 -11.69 13.11 -18.03
C GLY A 233 -10.64 12.13 -17.50
N SER A 234 -9.46 12.64 -17.13
CA SER A 234 -8.38 11.87 -16.52
C SER A 234 -8.80 11.31 -15.15
N GLY A 235 -9.44 12.14 -14.33
CA GLY A 235 -9.99 11.73 -13.03
C GLY A 235 -11.08 10.68 -13.16
N ALA A 236 -12.04 10.89 -14.07
CA ALA A 236 -13.10 9.95 -14.35
C ALA A 236 -12.56 8.61 -14.86
N PHE A 237 -11.57 8.63 -15.77
CA PHE A 237 -10.91 7.42 -16.27
C PHE A 237 -10.20 6.64 -15.15
N LEU A 238 -9.50 7.34 -14.26
CA LEU A 238 -8.80 6.71 -13.14
C LEU A 238 -9.77 6.14 -12.10
N VAL A 239 -10.86 6.84 -11.79
CA VAL A 239 -11.94 6.32 -10.95
C VAL A 239 -12.59 5.10 -11.60
N LEU A 240 -12.90 5.18 -12.90
CA LEU A 240 -13.47 4.07 -13.65
C LEU A 240 -12.55 2.85 -13.64
N LYS A 241 -11.24 3.05 -13.81
CA LYS A 241 -10.25 1.98 -13.73
C LYS A 241 -10.14 1.40 -12.33
N ALA A 242 -10.17 2.23 -11.29
CA ALA A 242 -10.12 1.78 -9.90
C ALA A 242 -11.36 0.98 -9.49
N VAL A 243 -12.54 1.36 -9.99
CA VAL A 243 -13.84 0.76 -9.64
C VAL A 243 -14.18 -0.45 -10.53
N PHE A 244 -14.06 -0.32 -11.86
CA PHE A 244 -14.64 -1.26 -12.83
C PHE A 244 -13.64 -2.19 -13.53
N LEU A 245 -12.34 -1.89 -13.56
CA LEU A 245 -11.35 -2.76 -14.22
C LEU A 245 -10.72 -3.80 -13.28
N ARG A 246 -11.12 -3.84 -11.99
CA ARG A 246 -10.67 -4.86 -11.04
C ARG A 246 -11.40 -6.22 -11.06
N PRO A 247 -12.72 -6.36 -11.36
CA PRO A 247 -13.33 -7.67 -11.37
C PRO A 247 -12.89 -8.55 -12.54
N LEU A 248 -12.43 -7.99 -13.67
CA LEU A 248 -11.99 -8.80 -14.82
C LEU A 248 -10.69 -9.57 -14.58
N ALA A 249 -9.80 -9.09 -13.70
CA ALA A 249 -8.54 -9.79 -13.38
C ALA A 249 -8.72 -10.88 -12.30
N ALA A 250 -9.92 -11.03 -11.74
CA ALA A 250 -10.26 -12.09 -10.78
C ALA A 250 -10.89 -13.32 -11.46
N GLU A 251 -11.22 -13.25 -12.76
CA GLU A 251 -11.83 -14.34 -13.55
C GLU A 251 -10.93 -14.89 -14.67
N LEU A 252 -9.67 -14.45 -14.77
CA LEU A 252 -8.61 -15.01 -15.63
C LEU A 252 -7.50 -15.62 -14.76
#